data_AF-A0A3N9NVN2-F1
#
_entry.id   AF-A0A3N9NVN2-F1
#
_cell.length_a   1.000
_cell.length_b   1.000
_cell.length_c   1.000
_cell.angle_alpha   90.00
_cell.angle_beta   90.00
_cell.angle_gamma   90.00
#
_symmetry.space_group_name_H-M   'P 1'
#
loop_
_entity.id
_entity.type
_entity.pdbx_description
1 polymer ?
#
loop_
_entity_poly.entity_id
_entity_poly.type
_entity_poly.pdbx_seq_one_letter_code
_entity_poly.pdbx_strand_id
1 'polypeptide(L)'
;PENILLYRHEKNLGKGMALQTGFRELLKSHSPDMIITIDSDLQHPPEYIPEFIHSFEKHGAHVVTGYRKRDLRIMPLSRIISNSLTSLIISLMTGQLIPDSQCGFRLIDATILPKMHFKEKRFHLESEFLIKSGWSGLTINSVKIPTIYHSEKSSINHLRDTLNFVWLVLRLLKERSGF
;
A
#
# COMPACT_ATOMS: atom_id res chain seq x y z
N PRO A 1 7.14 24.30 -10.86
CA PRO A 1 8.08 23.45 -10.09
C PRO A 1 8.11 23.72 -8.58
N GLU A 2 7.45 24.77 -8.08
CA GLU A 2 7.50 25.19 -6.66
C GLU A 2 6.90 24.20 -5.65
N ASN A 3 6.14 23.20 -6.10
CA ASN A 3 5.49 22.20 -5.25
C ASN A 3 6.11 20.79 -5.37
N ILE A 4 7.37 20.68 -5.82
CA ILE A 4 8.06 19.40 -5.98
C ILE A 4 9.25 19.31 -5.04
N LEU A 5 9.22 18.34 -4.13
CA LEU A 5 10.32 18.00 -3.24
C LEU A 5 10.95 16.67 -3.67
N LEU A 6 12.27 16.66 -3.87
CA LEU A 6 13.01 15.47 -4.25
C LEU A 6 13.91 15.00 -3.11
N TYR A 7 13.68 13.77 -2.65
CA TYR A 7 14.52 13.10 -1.66
C TYR A 7 15.24 11.93 -2.31
N ARG A 8 16.57 11.89 -2.18
CA ARG A 8 17.44 10.84 -2.74
C ARG A 8 18.19 10.12 -1.63
N HIS A 9 18.20 8.80 -1.66
CA HIS A 9 19.07 7.98 -0.82
C HIS A 9 20.39 7.72 -1.54
N GLU A 10 21.50 7.66 -0.81
CA GLU A 10 22.83 7.37 -1.36
C GLU A 10 22.92 5.99 -2.05
N LYS A 11 22.09 5.05 -1.61
CA LYS A 11 21.95 3.70 -2.18
C LYS A 11 20.48 3.29 -2.24
N ASN A 12 20.16 2.30 -3.08
CA ASN A 12 18.80 1.78 -3.18
C ASN A 12 18.37 1.07 -1.88
N LEU A 13 17.52 1.72 -1.09
CA LEU A 13 16.97 1.19 0.16
C LEU A 13 15.61 0.48 -0.01
N GLY A 14 15.04 0.50 -1.21
CA GLY A 14 13.75 -0.09 -1.56
C GLY A 14 12.55 0.84 -1.38
N LYS A 15 11.41 0.43 -1.98
CA LYS A 15 10.15 1.21 -2.02
C LYS A 15 9.67 1.62 -0.62
N GLY A 16 9.69 0.70 0.35
CA GLY A 16 9.24 0.98 1.71
C GLY A 16 10.02 2.12 2.37
N MET A 17 11.34 2.16 2.21
CA MET A 17 12.18 3.25 2.74
C MET A 17 11.93 4.59 2.01
N ALA A 18 11.63 4.55 0.71
CA ALA A 18 11.23 5.74 -0.02
C ALA A 18 9.90 6.31 0.51
N LEU A 19 8.90 5.45 0.72
CA LEU A 19 7.62 5.83 1.32
C LEU A 19 7.79 6.40 2.73
N GLN A 20 8.54 5.71 3.61
CA GLN A 20 8.81 6.20 4.96
C GLN A 20 9.54 7.55 4.97
N THR A 21 10.44 7.77 4.02
CA THR A 21 11.09 9.07 3.83
C THR A 21 10.07 10.12 3.45
N GLY A 22 9.25 9.89 2.40
CA GLY A 22 8.20 10.81 1.99
C GLY A 22 7.24 11.17 3.13
N PHE A 23 6.75 10.17 3.87
CA PHE A 23 5.87 10.37 5.02
C PHE A 23 6.50 11.25 6.09
N ARG A 24 7.73 10.92 6.52
CA ARG A 24 8.43 11.70 7.56
C ARG A 24 8.62 13.15 7.14
N GLU A 25 9.06 13.38 5.91
CA GLU A 25 9.36 14.72 5.44
C GLU A 25 8.07 15.54 5.24
N LEU A 26 7.00 14.95 4.70
CA LEU A 26 5.69 15.61 4.58
C LEU A 26 5.11 16.01 5.95
N LEU A 27 5.11 15.08 6.92
CA LEU A 27 4.63 15.35 8.27
C LEU A 27 5.42 16.48 8.95
N LYS A 28 6.74 16.54 8.72
CA LYS A 28 7.62 17.55 9.31
C LYS A 28 7.43 18.93 8.70
N SER A 29 7.22 19.02 7.39
CA SER A 29 7.29 20.29 6.64
C SER A 29 5.94 20.89 6.27
N HIS A 30 4.89 20.08 6.17
CA HIS A 30 3.59 20.53 5.64
C HIS A 30 2.40 20.19 6.55
N SER A 31 2.58 19.33 7.56
CA SER A 31 1.51 18.87 8.46
C SER A 31 0.19 18.56 7.72
N PRO A 32 0.20 17.71 6.67
CA PRO A 32 -0.98 17.47 5.85
C PRO A 32 -2.06 16.73 6.65
N ASP A 33 -3.33 16.87 6.26
CA ASP A 33 -4.43 16.05 6.78
C ASP A 33 -4.50 14.67 6.11
N MET A 34 -4.20 14.63 4.81
CA MET A 34 -4.27 13.43 3.97
C MET A 34 -2.99 13.29 3.14
N ILE A 35 -2.54 12.05 2.94
CA ILE A 35 -1.40 11.71 2.09
C ILE A 35 -1.85 10.72 1.02
N ILE A 36 -1.56 11.05 -0.24
CA ILE A 36 -1.71 10.14 -1.38
C ILE A 36 -0.37 9.49 -1.71
N THR A 37 -0.36 8.18 -1.87
CA THR A 37 0.73 7.45 -2.52
C THR A 37 0.29 6.99 -3.90
N ILE A 38 1.20 7.06 -4.88
CA ILE A 38 0.96 6.59 -6.24
C ILE A 38 2.27 6.06 -6.82
N ASP A 39 2.22 4.93 -7.53
CA ASP A 39 3.41 4.41 -8.22
C ASP A 39 3.68 5.23 -9.49
N SER A 40 4.95 5.45 -9.81
CA SER A 40 5.37 6.28 -10.95
C SER A 40 5.37 5.53 -12.30
N ASP A 41 4.72 4.37 -12.39
CA ASP A 41 4.70 3.48 -13.56
C ASP A 41 3.55 3.79 -14.55
N LEU A 42 2.83 4.90 -14.31
CA LEU A 42 1.67 5.36 -15.08
C LEU A 42 0.50 4.36 -15.10
N GLN A 43 0.53 3.31 -14.27
CA GLN A 43 -0.56 2.34 -14.18
C GLN A 43 -1.72 2.83 -13.31
N HIS A 44 -1.50 3.93 -12.59
CA HIS A 44 -2.46 4.52 -11.66
C HIS A 44 -2.88 5.90 -12.17
N PRO A 45 -4.14 6.08 -12.57
CA PRO A 45 -4.65 7.36 -13.07
C PRO A 45 -4.87 8.38 -11.93
N PRO A 46 -4.10 9.49 -11.85
CA PRO A 46 -4.23 10.48 -10.79
C PRO A 46 -5.60 11.18 -10.77
N GLU A 47 -6.34 11.18 -11.88
CA GLU A 47 -7.70 11.71 -11.97
C GLU A 47 -8.70 10.99 -11.04
N TYR A 48 -8.33 9.84 -10.46
CA TYR A 48 -9.14 9.16 -9.45
C TYR A 48 -8.91 9.67 -8.02
N ILE A 49 -7.95 10.56 -7.75
CA ILE A 49 -7.73 11.12 -6.40
C ILE A 49 -9.03 11.65 -5.75
N PRO A 50 -9.94 12.35 -6.45
CA PRO A 50 -11.22 12.79 -5.89
C PRO A 50 -12.10 11.65 -5.35
N GLU A 51 -12.09 10.48 -5.98
CA GLU A 51 -12.84 9.30 -5.51
C GLU A 51 -12.27 8.74 -4.19
N PHE A 52 -10.95 8.81 -4.01
CA PHE A 52 -10.31 8.43 -2.75
C PHE A 52 -10.71 9.39 -1.64
N ILE A 53 -10.68 10.71 -1.89
CA ILE A 53 -11.08 11.74 -0.92
C ILE A 53 -12.56 11.55 -0.58
N HIS A 54 -13.42 11.35 -1.57
CA HIS A 54 -14.84 11.09 -1.34
C HIS A 54 -15.07 9.86 -0.47
N SER A 55 -14.38 8.75 -0.75
CA SER A 55 -14.45 7.53 0.06
C SER A 55 -13.90 7.73 1.47
N PHE A 56 -12.90 8.58 1.66
CA PHE A 56 -12.32 8.90 2.95
C PHE A 56 -13.32 9.65 3.82
N GLU A 57 -13.86 10.75 3.30
CA GLU A 57 -14.79 11.65 4.01
C GLU A 57 -16.13 10.96 4.30
N LYS A 58 -16.70 10.26 3.31
CA LYS A 58 -18.05 9.67 3.42
C LYS A 58 -18.12 8.54 4.43
N HIS A 59 -17.05 7.78 4.59
CA HIS A 59 -17.06 6.54 5.36
C HIS A 59 -16.23 6.63 6.65
N GLY A 60 -15.61 7.78 6.94
CA GLY A 60 -14.70 7.92 8.08
C GLY A 60 -13.55 6.90 8.02
N ALA A 61 -13.06 6.60 6.81
CA ALA A 61 -11.97 5.65 6.64
C ALA A 61 -10.65 6.32 7.07
N HIS A 62 -9.70 5.54 7.58
CA HIS A 62 -8.35 6.02 7.88
C HIS A 62 -7.39 5.72 6.74
N VAL A 63 -7.70 4.67 5.96
CA VAL A 63 -6.94 4.26 4.78
C VAL A 63 -7.94 3.96 3.66
N VAL A 64 -7.69 4.46 2.46
CA VAL A 64 -8.43 4.09 1.25
C VAL A 64 -7.43 3.52 0.24
N THR A 65 -7.64 2.28 -0.20
CA THR A 65 -6.78 1.63 -1.20
C THR A 65 -7.46 1.57 -2.56
N GLY A 66 -6.71 1.79 -3.63
CA GLY A 66 -7.17 1.44 -4.96
C GLY A 66 -7.35 -0.07 -5.09
N TYR A 67 -8.26 -0.52 -5.94
CA TYR A 67 -8.26 -1.90 -6.39
C TYR A 67 -8.52 -2.02 -7.89
N ARG A 68 -7.73 -2.88 -8.52
CA ARG A 68 -7.83 -3.16 -9.95
C ARG A 68 -8.73 -4.37 -10.17
N LYS A 69 -9.55 -4.31 -11.22
CA LYS A 69 -10.30 -5.50 -11.64
C LYS A 69 -9.29 -6.53 -12.17
N ARG A 70 -9.35 -7.74 -11.60
CA ARG A 70 -8.56 -8.89 -12.07
C ARG A 70 -9.10 -9.30 -13.44
N ASP A 71 -8.38 -8.96 -14.49
CA ASP A 71 -8.72 -9.31 -15.87
C ASP A 71 -7.56 -10.12 -16.48
N LEU A 72 -7.83 -11.39 -16.80
CA LEU A 72 -6.85 -12.31 -17.40
C LEU A 72 -6.37 -11.84 -18.78
N ARG A 73 -7.11 -10.96 -19.45
CA ARG A 73 -6.72 -10.39 -20.75
C ARG A 73 -5.65 -9.31 -20.62
N ILE A 74 -5.48 -8.75 -19.43
CA ILE A 74 -4.62 -7.59 -19.16
C ILE A 74 -3.51 -7.94 -18.16
N MET A 75 -3.76 -8.88 -17.23
CA MET A 75 -2.85 -9.25 -16.15
C MET A 75 -2.43 -10.73 -16.24
N PRO A 76 -1.12 -11.05 -16.09
CA PRO A 76 -0.65 -12.42 -16.04
C PRO A 76 -1.34 -13.25 -14.94
N LEU A 77 -1.74 -14.48 -15.26
CA LEU A 77 -2.43 -15.38 -14.33
C LEU A 77 -1.66 -15.58 -13.00
N SER A 78 -0.34 -15.73 -13.07
CA SER A 78 0.51 -15.86 -11.87
C SER A 78 0.40 -14.65 -10.93
N ARG A 79 0.29 -13.44 -11.49
CA ARG A 79 0.11 -12.20 -10.72
C ARG A 79 -1.29 -12.11 -10.15
N ILE A 80 -2.31 -12.53 -10.89
CA ILE A 80 -3.68 -12.61 -10.36
C ILE A 80 -3.74 -13.56 -9.17
N ILE A 81 -3.17 -14.76 -9.28
CA ILE A 81 -3.17 -15.75 -8.20
C ILE A 81 -2.40 -15.20 -6.99
N SER A 82 -1.18 -14.71 -7.19
CA SER A 82 -0.35 -14.16 -6.11
C SER A 82 -1.05 -13.00 -5.41
N ASN A 83 -1.56 -12.01 -6.15
CA ASN A 83 -2.27 -10.88 -5.56
C ASN A 83 -3.56 -11.31 -4.86
N SER A 84 -4.31 -12.26 -5.43
CA SER A 84 -5.55 -12.77 -4.81
C SER A 84 -5.27 -13.45 -3.48
N LEU A 85 -4.22 -14.29 -3.42
CA LEU A 85 -3.80 -14.97 -2.20
C LEU A 85 -3.33 -13.98 -1.13
N THR A 86 -2.44 -13.05 -1.50
CA THR A 86 -1.95 -12.02 -0.58
C THR A 86 -3.08 -11.11 -0.09
N SER A 87 -4.00 -10.71 -0.96
CA SER A 87 -5.18 -9.90 -0.61
C SER A 87 -6.12 -10.64 0.34
N LEU A 88 -6.36 -11.95 0.10
CA LEU A 88 -7.18 -12.78 0.99
C LEU A 88 -6.54 -12.90 2.38
N ILE A 89 -5.25 -13.21 2.47
CA ILE A 89 -4.54 -13.36 3.74
C ILE A 89 -4.59 -12.05 4.54
N ILE A 90 -4.30 -10.92 3.89
CA ILE A 90 -4.35 -9.61 4.56
C ILE A 90 -5.78 -9.25 4.99
N SER A 91 -6.79 -9.56 4.17
CA SER A 91 -8.19 -9.33 4.53
C SER A 91 -8.59 -10.14 5.78
N LEU A 92 -8.19 -11.42 5.84
CA LEU A 92 -8.44 -12.26 7.01
C LEU A 92 -7.70 -11.76 8.26
N MET A 93 -6.44 -11.34 8.11
CA MET A 93 -5.64 -10.84 9.24
C MET A 93 -6.20 -9.53 9.80
N THR A 94 -6.72 -8.66 8.95
CA THR A 94 -7.28 -7.35 9.32
C THR A 94 -8.75 -7.41 9.74
N GLY A 95 -9.47 -8.48 9.36
CA GLY A 95 -10.92 -8.56 9.50
C GLY A 95 -11.68 -7.64 8.55
N GLN A 96 -11.03 -7.10 7.52
CA GLN A 96 -11.59 -6.11 6.60
C GLN A 96 -11.41 -6.57 5.15
N LEU A 97 -12.38 -6.27 4.28
CA LEU A 97 -12.31 -6.64 2.87
C LEU A 97 -11.33 -5.74 2.13
N ILE A 98 -10.19 -6.30 1.69
CA ILE A 98 -9.17 -5.59 0.91
C ILE A 98 -8.99 -6.30 -0.44
N PRO A 99 -9.65 -5.85 -1.53
CA PRO A 99 -9.67 -6.57 -2.80
C PRO A 99 -8.33 -6.62 -3.55
N ASP A 100 -7.45 -5.65 -3.33
CA ASP A 100 -6.13 -5.56 -3.98
C ASP A 100 -5.11 -4.93 -3.01
N SER A 101 -4.51 -5.77 -2.17
CA SER A 101 -3.55 -5.33 -1.16
C SER A 101 -2.21 -4.86 -1.74
N GLN A 102 -1.95 -5.14 -3.01
CA GLN A 102 -0.74 -4.77 -3.74
C GLN A 102 -0.93 -3.52 -4.60
N CYS A 103 -2.05 -2.79 -4.45
CA CYS A 103 -2.21 -1.49 -5.08
C CYS A 103 -1.38 -0.43 -4.31
N GLY A 104 -0.50 0.26 -5.03
CA GLY A 104 0.30 1.37 -4.49
C GLY A 104 -0.42 2.72 -4.49
N PHE A 105 -1.62 2.79 -5.10
CA PHE A 105 -2.46 3.97 -5.05
C PHE A 105 -3.30 3.96 -3.77
N ARG A 106 -2.95 4.82 -2.81
CA ARG A 106 -3.59 4.86 -1.49
C ARG A 106 -3.78 6.28 -1.01
N LEU A 107 -4.86 6.51 -0.26
CA LEU A 107 -5.05 7.67 0.59
C LEU A 107 -4.90 7.23 2.05
N ILE A 108 -4.13 8.00 2.82
CA ILE A 108 -3.82 7.75 4.22
C ILE A 108 -4.17 9.00 5.03
N ASP A 109 -4.93 8.83 6.11
CA ASP A 109 -5.05 9.84 7.17
C ASP A 109 -3.66 10.10 7.77
N ALA A 110 -3.16 11.32 7.64
CA ALA A 110 -1.83 11.65 8.10
C ALA A 110 -1.66 11.47 9.63
N THR A 111 -2.76 11.57 10.39
CA THR A 111 -2.75 11.48 11.86
C THR A 111 -2.38 10.08 12.39
N ILE A 112 -2.51 9.04 11.55
CA ILE A 112 -2.19 7.66 11.95
C ILE A 112 -0.71 7.35 11.80
N LEU A 113 0.00 8.04 10.90
CA LEU A 113 1.39 7.73 10.56
C LEU A 113 2.38 7.84 11.74
N PRO A 114 2.30 8.86 12.62
CA PRO A 114 3.19 8.95 13.79
C PRO A 114 3.07 7.76 14.76
N LYS A 115 1.92 7.08 14.77
CA LYS A 115 1.63 5.94 15.66
C LYS A 115 2.08 4.60 15.05
N MET A 116 2.56 4.61 13.81
CA MET A 116 2.87 3.41 13.05
C MET A 116 4.37 3.18 12.98
N HIS A 117 4.81 2.03 13.46
CA HIS A 117 6.21 1.59 13.37
C HIS A 117 6.33 0.45 12.37
N PHE A 118 7.14 0.65 11.33
CA PHE A 118 7.36 -0.35 10.27
C PHE A 118 8.74 -0.99 10.41
N LYS A 119 8.81 -2.31 10.26
CA LYS A 119 10.08 -3.05 10.20
C LYS A 119 10.50 -3.33 8.75
N GLU A 120 9.54 -3.43 7.84
CA GLU A 120 9.80 -3.62 6.42
C GLU A 120 10.39 -2.38 5.76
N LYS A 121 11.29 -2.62 4.82
CA LYS A 121 12.01 -1.58 4.08
C LYS A 121 11.74 -1.60 2.58
N ARG A 122 11.10 -2.66 2.07
CA ARG A 122 10.87 -2.93 0.65
C ARG A 122 9.36 -3.00 0.35
N PHE A 123 8.95 -3.79 -0.65
CA PHE A 123 7.56 -3.92 -1.09
C PHE A 123 6.60 -4.37 0.02
N HIS A 124 7.08 -5.18 0.96
CA HIS A 124 6.26 -5.70 2.07
C HIS A 124 5.84 -4.65 3.10
N LEU A 125 6.41 -3.44 3.07
CA LEU A 125 5.94 -2.34 3.92
C LEU A 125 4.47 -2.04 3.69
N GLU A 126 4.02 -2.11 2.44
CA GLU A 126 2.62 -1.85 2.10
C GLU A 126 1.67 -2.91 2.69
N SER A 127 2.12 -4.17 2.78
CA SER A 127 1.37 -5.25 3.43
C SER A 127 1.41 -5.10 4.96
N GLU A 128 2.57 -4.83 5.54
CA GLU A 128 2.73 -4.55 6.97
C GLU A 128 1.83 -3.39 7.41
N PHE A 129 1.79 -2.32 6.60
CA PHE A 129 0.95 -1.15 6.82
C PHE A 129 -0.53 -1.50 6.94
N LEU A 130 -1.08 -2.27 5.99
CA LEU A 130 -2.49 -2.66 6.01
C LEU A 130 -2.81 -3.57 7.20
N ILE A 131 -1.94 -4.56 7.47
CA ILE A 131 -2.13 -5.48 8.61
C ILE A 131 -2.14 -4.71 9.92
N LYS A 132 -1.15 -3.83 10.14
CA LYS A 132 -1.07 -3.00 11.36
C LYS A 132 -2.25 -2.03 11.45
N SER A 133 -2.70 -1.46 10.34
CA SER A 133 -3.87 -0.57 10.33
C SER A 133 -5.11 -1.30 10.83
N GLY A 134 -5.38 -2.50 10.28
CA GLY A 134 -6.50 -3.31 10.74
C GLY A 134 -6.38 -3.75 12.20
N TRP A 135 -5.19 -4.11 12.66
CA TRP A 135 -4.96 -4.50 14.06
C TRP A 135 -5.09 -3.35 15.05
N SER A 136 -4.82 -2.12 14.61
CA SER A 136 -5.06 -0.90 15.38
C SER A 136 -6.53 -0.44 15.35
N GLY A 137 -7.43 -1.22 14.74
CA GLY A 137 -8.86 -0.88 14.63
C GLY A 137 -9.15 0.22 13.62
N LEU A 138 -8.19 0.57 12.76
CA LEU A 138 -8.37 1.60 11.74
C LEU A 138 -9.17 1.05 10.56
N THR A 139 -10.15 1.83 10.11
CA THR A 139 -11.00 1.49 8.97
C THR A 139 -10.26 1.63 7.65
N ILE A 140 -10.30 0.57 6.83
CA ILE A 140 -9.70 0.45 5.51
C ILE A 140 -10.84 0.28 4.49
N ASN A 141 -10.93 1.22 3.55
CA ASN A 141 -11.86 1.15 2.42
C ASN A 141 -11.12 0.94 1.10
N SER A 142 -11.89 0.65 0.04
CA SER A 142 -11.31 0.48 -1.29
C SER A 142 -12.12 1.18 -2.39
N VAL A 143 -11.39 1.82 -3.30
CA VAL A 143 -11.94 2.49 -4.50
C VAL A 143 -11.52 1.73 -5.74
N LYS A 144 -12.47 1.49 -6.64
CA LYS A 144 -12.20 0.81 -7.91
C LYS A 144 -11.44 1.75 -8.84
N ILE A 145 -10.30 1.28 -9.36
CA ILE A 145 -9.52 1.99 -10.38
C ILE A 145 -9.36 1.11 -11.63
N PRO A 146 -9.14 1.69 -12.82
CA PRO A 146 -8.93 0.92 -14.04
C PRO A 146 -7.62 0.12 -13.97
N THR A 147 -7.58 -0.99 -14.71
CA THR A 147 -6.38 -1.82 -14.84
C THR A 147 -5.61 -1.36 -16.07
N ILE A 148 -4.58 -0.53 -15.86
CA ILE A 148 -3.66 -0.10 -16.92
C ILE A 148 -2.40 -0.96 -16.83
N TYR A 149 -1.99 -1.57 -17.93
CA TYR A 149 -0.77 -2.38 -17.98
C TYR A 149 0.09 -1.93 -19.17
N HIS A 150 1.21 -1.31 -18.85
CA HIS A 150 2.27 -1.06 -19.81
C HIS A 150 3.22 -2.26 -19.81
N SER A 151 3.83 -2.58 -20.94
CA SER A 151 4.72 -3.74 -21.16
C SER A 151 6.06 -3.62 -20.44
N GLU A 152 6.08 -3.10 -19.21
CA GLU A 152 7.27 -2.91 -18.41
C GLU A 152 7.67 -4.19 -17.67
N LYS A 153 8.98 -4.40 -17.54
CA LYS A 153 9.54 -5.52 -16.79
C LYS A 153 9.27 -5.32 -15.30
N SER A 154 8.46 -6.20 -14.72
CA SER A 154 8.24 -6.26 -13.28
C SER A 154 9.55 -6.47 -12.53
N SER A 155 9.85 -5.60 -11.56
CA SER A 155 11.00 -5.75 -10.65
C SER A 155 10.76 -6.82 -9.56
N ILE A 156 9.60 -7.46 -9.57
CA ILE A 156 9.14 -8.46 -8.57
C ILE A 156 9.60 -9.85 -9.01
N ASN A 157 10.21 -10.59 -8.08
CA ASN A 157 10.53 -12.01 -8.25
C ASN A 157 9.48 -12.83 -7.49
N HIS A 158 8.52 -13.38 -8.22
CA HIS A 158 7.32 -14.02 -7.67
C HIS A 158 7.60 -15.08 -6.57
N LEU A 159 8.64 -15.90 -6.72
CA LEU A 159 8.98 -16.93 -5.72
C LEU A 159 9.56 -16.31 -4.45
N ARG A 160 10.56 -15.44 -4.61
CA ARG A 160 11.21 -14.78 -3.47
C ARG A 160 10.23 -13.89 -2.70
N ASP A 161 9.39 -13.16 -3.42
CA ASP A 161 8.42 -12.24 -2.81
C ASP A 161 7.27 -12.99 -2.10
N THR A 162 6.88 -14.17 -2.61
CA THR A 162 5.93 -15.04 -1.91
C THR A 162 6.53 -15.57 -0.61
N LEU A 163 7.78 -16.05 -0.61
CA LEU A 163 8.46 -16.51 0.60
C LEU A 163 8.65 -15.40 1.62
N ASN A 164 9.06 -14.21 1.18
CA ASN A 164 9.18 -13.03 2.04
C ASN A 164 7.83 -12.63 2.63
N PHE A 165 6.74 -12.74 1.87
CA PHE A 165 5.39 -12.48 2.38
C PHE A 165 4.97 -13.50 3.44
N VAL A 166 5.25 -14.79 3.24
CA VAL A 166 5.01 -15.81 4.28
C VAL A 166 5.79 -15.50 5.55
N TRP A 167 7.07 -15.12 5.41
CA TRP A 167 7.89 -14.74 6.56
C TRP A 167 7.37 -13.48 7.26
N LEU A 168 6.90 -12.48 6.51
CA LEU A 168 6.21 -11.30 7.06
C LEU A 168 5.02 -11.72 7.92
N VAL A 169 4.14 -12.58 7.38
CA VAL A 169 2.94 -13.05 8.10
C VAL A 169 3.33 -13.76 9.39
N LEU A 170 4.27 -14.71 9.33
CA LEU A 170 4.75 -15.43 10.52
C LEU A 170 5.35 -14.50 11.57
N ARG A 171 6.16 -13.52 11.14
CA ARG A 171 6.74 -12.53 12.05
C ARG A 171 5.65 -11.70 12.72
N LEU A 172 4.70 -11.16 11.94
CA LEU A 172 3.64 -10.32 12.48
C LEU A 172 2.73 -11.09 13.44
N LEU A 173 2.42 -12.35 13.15
CA LEU A 173 1.65 -13.21 14.06
C LEU A 173 2.41 -13.44 15.38
N LYS A 174 3.72 -13.70 15.33
CA LYS A 174 4.55 -13.82 16.53
C LYS A 174 4.60 -12.52 17.34
N GLU A 175 4.70 -11.37 16.67
CA GLU A 175 4.65 -10.05 17.33
C GLU A 175 3.29 -9.82 18.02
N ARG A 176 2.19 -10.27 17.40
CA ARG A 176 0.84 -10.14 17.96
C ARG A 176 0.60 -11.07 19.15
N SER A 177 1.11 -12.30 19.11
CA SER A 177 0.96 -13.30 20.19
C SER A 177 1.90 -13.06 21.38
N GLY A 178 2.90 -12.20 21.24
CA GLY A 178 3.81 -11.80 22.32
C GLY A 178 3.35 -10.56 23.10
N PHE A 179 2.15 -10.05 22.81
CA PHE A 179 1.40 -9.10 23.64
C PHE A 179 0.41 -9.86 24.54
#